data_AF-A0A1B6MNP3-F1
#
_entry.id   AF-A0A1B6MNP3-F1
#
_cell.length_a   1.000
_cell.length_b   1.000
_cell.length_c   1.000
_cell.angle_alpha   90.00
_cell.angle_beta   90.00
_cell.angle_gamma   90.00
#
_symmetry.space_group_name_H-M   'P 1'
#
loop_
_entity.id
_entity.type
_entity.pdbx_description
1 polymer ?
#
loop_
_entity_poly.entity_id
_entity_poly.type
_entity_poly.pdbx_seq_one_letter_code
_entity_poly.pdbx_strand_id
1 'polypeptide(L)'
;PWVDTFLSLSHHLTEEEFSSYEANEPFIRSLIANLDSLLSEFKKTLTPANCDALVGILVSEVTSQMEKVISKSEFNRLGGLALDKEVRSLVSYLNSATSWSVRDKCARLTQITTVLNLERVAEISDYWGVEAGAMPWRLTANEVKQFMSLRTDFRSDDIRRLKL
;
A
#
# COMPACT_ATOMS: atom_id res chain seq x y z
N PRO A 1 -8.31 -2.80 14.20
CA PRO A 1 -8.72 -4.21 14.39
C PRO A 1 -8.66 -5.05 13.10
N TRP A 2 -9.09 -4.54 11.93
CA TRP A 2 -8.94 -5.28 10.65
C TRP A 2 -7.57 -5.09 9.99
N VAL A 3 -7.15 -3.83 9.85
CA VAL A 3 -5.86 -3.48 9.25
C VAL A 3 -4.69 -3.90 10.16
N ASP A 4 -4.87 -3.86 11.49
CA ASP A 4 -3.85 -4.29 12.46
C ASP A 4 -3.46 -5.77 12.32
N THR A 5 -4.33 -6.61 11.75
CA THR A 5 -4.00 -8.01 11.43
C THR A 5 -2.76 -8.10 10.54
N PHE A 6 -2.52 -7.09 9.70
CA PHE A 6 -1.31 -6.98 8.88
C PHE A 6 -0.02 -7.07 9.70
N LEU A 7 0.00 -6.48 10.91
CA LEU A 7 1.17 -6.49 11.80
C LEU A 7 1.53 -7.89 12.34
N SER A 8 0.61 -8.84 12.25
CA SER A 8 0.84 -10.23 12.68
C SER A 8 1.38 -11.12 11.56
N LEU A 9 1.45 -10.62 10.33
CA LEU A 9 1.90 -11.37 9.17
C LEU A 9 3.40 -11.18 8.96
N SER A 10 4.09 -12.26 8.60
CA SER A 10 5.45 -12.15 8.09
C SER A 10 5.42 -11.59 6.68
N HIS A 11 6.24 -10.58 6.41
CA HIS A 11 6.59 -10.17 5.04
C HIS A 11 8.05 -10.51 4.70
N HIS A 12 8.61 -11.47 5.44
CA HIS A 12 9.83 -12.17 5.10
C HIS A 12 9.43 -13.53 4.57
N LEU A 13 9.28 -13.60 3.25
CA LEU A 13 8.75 -14.78 2.59
C LEU A 13 9.87 -15.53 1.87
N THR A 14 9.81 -16.86 1.91
CA THR A 14 10.49 -17.73 0.93
C THR A 14 9.66 -17.82 -0.36
N GLU A 15 10.22 -18.40 -1.43
CA GLU A 15 9.47 -18.64 -2.67
C GLU A 15 8.25 -19.56 -2.46
N GLU A 16 8.38 -20.55 -1.59
CA GLU A 16 7.33 -21.50 -1.23
C GLU A 16 6.19 -20.81 -0.46
N GLU A 17 6.56 -19.98 0.54
CA GLU A 17 5.60 -19.18 1.31
C GLU A 17 4.91 -18.15 0.42
N PHE A 18 5.64 -17.48 -0.47
CA PHE A 18 5.08 -16.54 -1.44
C PHE A 18 4.08 -17.24 -2.37
N SER A 19 4.45 -18.39 -2.94
CA SER A 19 3.55 -19.17 -3.82
C SER A 19 2.27 -19.61 -3.09
N SER A 20 2.38 -20.03 -1.84
CA SER A 20 1.23 -20.36 -0.99
C SER A 20 0.37 -19.13 -0.65
N TYR A 21 1.03 -18.00 -0.40
CA TYR A 21 0.39 -16.71 -0.14
C TYR A 21 -0.45 -16.26 -1.33
N GLU A 22 0.10 -16.33 -2.55
CA GLU A 22 -0.57 -15.90 -3.78
C GLU A 22 -1.85 -16.68 -4.11
N ALA A 23 -1.94 -17.94 -3.67
CA ALA A 23 -3.14 -18.74 -3.88
C ALA A 23 -4.32 -18.28 -3.00
N ASN A 24 -4.03 -17.73 -1.81
CA ASN A 24 -5.02 -17.53 -0.76
C ASN A 24 -5.26 -16.07 -0.37
N GLU A 25 -4.21 -15.24 -0.37
CA GLU A 25 -4.21 -13.81 -0.01
C GLU A 25 -5.16 -13.45 1.15
N PRO A 26 -5.01 -14.10 2.32
CA PRO A 26 -6.07 -14.14 3.34
C PRO A 26 -6.35 -12.77 3.96
N PHE A 27 -5.32 -11.93 4.13
CA PHE A 27 -5.46 -10.60 4.70
C PHE A 27 -6.30 -9.70 3.82
N ILE A 28 -5.87 -9.48 2.57
CA ILE A 28 -6.53 -8.51 1.71
C ILE A 28 -7.95 -8.94 1.33
N ARG A 29 -8.18 -10.25 1.14
CA ARG A 29 -9.53 -10.77 0.90
C ARG A 29 -10.46 -10.53 2.09
N SER A 30 -9.99 -10.79 3.30
CA SER A 30 -10.74 -10.54 4.53
C SER A 30 -11.02 -9.03 4.72
N LEU A 31 -10.01 -8.18 4.49
CA LEU A 31 -10.18 -6.73 4.57
C LEU A 31 -11.23 -6.24 3.57
N ILE A 32 -11.14 -6.63 2.30
CA ILE A 32 -12.10 -6.25 1.25
C ILE A 32 -13.51 -6.74 1.61
N ALA A 33 -13.67 -7.98 2.06
CA ALA A 33 -14.97 -8.52 2.45
C ALA A 33 -15.60 -7.74 3.63
N ASN A 34 -14.79 -7.37 4.64
CA ASN A 34 -15.27 -6.55 5.76
C ASN A 34 -15.67 -5.14 5.32
N LEU A 35 -14.89 -4.52 4.43
CA LEU A 35 -15.21 -3.20 3.87
C LEU A 35 -16.48 -3.23 3.02
N ASP A 36 -16.68 -4.28 2.21
CA ASP A 36 -17.86 -4.42 1.36
C ASP A 36 -19.12 -4.65 2.20
N SER A 37 -19.03 -5.53 3.20
CA SER A 37 -20.09 -5.75 4.18
C SER A 37 -20.50 -4.43 4.84
N LEU A 38 -19.53 -3.67 5.35
CA LEU A 38 -19.76 -2.36 5.97
C LEU A 38 -20.47 -1.40 5.00
N LEU A 39 -19.95 -1.21 3.79
CA LEU A 39 -20.54 -0.29 2.82
C LEU A 39 -21.95 -0.72 2.37
N SER A 40 -22.20 -2.02 2.28
CA SER A 40 -23.49 -2.57 1.83
C SER A 40 -24.64 -2.22 2.78
N GLU A 41 -24.36 -2.06 4.08
CA GLU A 41 -25.35 -1.66 5.09
C GLU A 41 -25.79 -0.20 4.88
N PHE A 42 -24.85 0.68 4.54
CA PHE A 42 -25.12 2.10 4.33
C PHE A 42 -25.69 2.42 2.95
N LYS A 43 -25.33 1.65 1.91
CA LYS A 43 -25.85 1.82 0.54
C LYS A 43 -27.38 1.72 0.46
N LYS A 44 -28.01 0.99 1.39
CA LYS A 44 -29.48 0.81 1.44
C LYS A 44 -30.21 1.97 2.12
N THR A 45 -29.51 2.80 2.89
CA THR A 45 -30.12 3.79 3.79
C THR A 45 -29.70 5.22 3.46
N LEU A 46 -28.55 5.42 2.84
CA LEU A 46 -28.04 6.73 2.46
C LEU A 46 -28.48 7.16 1.06
N THR A 47 -28.58 8.47 0.86
CA THR A 47 -28.65 9.05 -0.49
C THR A 47 -27.33 8.79 -1.23
N PRO A 48 -27.32 8.80 -2.58
CA PRO A 48 -26.10 8.60 -3.35
C PRO A 48 -24.96 9.56 -2.95
N ALA A 49 -25.28 10.85 -2.74
CA ALA A 49 -24.29 11.85 -2.32
C ALA A 49 -23.69 11.56 -0.93
N ASN A 50 -24.51 11.14 0.03
CA ASN A 50 -24.03 10.78 1.36
C ASN A 50 -23.22 9.47 1.34
N CYS A 51 -23.60 8.53 0.47
CA CYS A 51 -22.84 7.30 0.25
C CYS A 51 -21.46 7.60 -0.35
N ASP A 52 -21.39 8.48 -1.36
CA ASP A 52 -20.10 8.89 -1.96
C ASP A 52 -19.20 9.62 -0.94
N ALA A 53 -19.78 10.47 -0.09
CA ALA A 53 -19.04 11.12 1.00
C ALA A 53 -18.52 10.09 2.03
N LEU A 54 -19.34 9.12 2.42
CA LEU A 54 -18.94 8.03 3.31
C LEU A 54 -17.80 7.20 2.71
N VAL A 55 -17.90 6.82 1.44
CA VAL A 55 -16.82 6.10 0.75
C VAL A 55 -15.54 6.94 0.71
N GLY A 56 -15.64 8.25 0.47
CA GLY A 56 -14.49 9.16 0.52
C GLY A 56 -13.79 9.20 1.87
N ILE A 57 -14.54 9.19 2.97
CA ILE A 57 -13.99 9.09 4.34
C ILE A 57 -13.34 7.72 4.54
N LEU A 58 -14.04 6.64 4.17
CA LEU A 58 -13.55 5.27 4.32
C LEU A 58 -12.24 5.04 3.57
N VAL A 59 -12.15 5.46 2.30
CA VAL A 59 -10.93 5.37 1.50
C VAL A 59 -9.78 6.05 2.23
N SER A 60 -10.00 7.28 2.71
CA SER A 60 -8.95 8.06 3.40
C SER A 60 -8.48 7.40 4.69
N GLU A 61 -9.41 6.82 5.47
CA GLU A 61 -9.10 6.12 6.71
C GLU A 61 -8.34 4.81 6.43
N VAL A 62 -8.83 3.99 5.50
CA VAL A 62 -8.19 2.72 5.14
C VAL A 62 -6.78 2.95 4.60
N THR A 63 -6.59 3.95 3.73
CA THR A 63 -5.26 4.28 3.20
C THR A 63 -4.30 4.72 4.30
N SER A 64 -4.78 5.55 5.24
CA SER A 64 -4.01 6.03 6.38
C SER A 64 -3.62 4.88 7.32
N GLN A 65 -4.54 3.97 7.62
CA GLN A 65 -4.27 2.82 8.49
C GLN A 65 -3.31 1.83 7.83
N MET A 66 -3.47 1.56 6.53
CA MET A 66 -2.54 0.71 5.79
C MET A 66 -1.13 1.28 5.82
N GLU A 67 -0.97 2.59 5.56
CA GLU A 67 0.34 3.25 5.63
C GLU A 67 0.97 3.11 7.04
N LYS A 68 0.17 3.30 8.09
CA LYS A 68 0.64 3.15 9.48
C LYS A 68 1.11 1.74 9.78
N VAL A 69 0.38 0.70 9.36
CA VAL A 69 0.81 -0.68 9.64
C VAL A 69 2.02 -1.07 8.80
N ILE A 70 2.09 -0.65 7.53
CA ILE A 70 3.26 -0.85 6.68
C ILE A 70 4.50 -0.23 7.33
N SER A 71 4.38 0.99 7.87
CA SER A 71 5.50 1.68 8.53
C SER A 71 6.06 0.98 9.78
N LYS A 72 5.36 -0.03 10.30
CA LYS A 72 5.75 -0.82 11.48
C LYS A 72 6.14 -2.26 11.12
N SER A 73 6.13 -2.59 9.84
CA SER A 73 6.47 -3.92 9.31
C SER A 73 7.86 -3.91 8.68
N GLU A 74 8.47 -5.09 8.57
CA GLU A 74 9.73 -5.33 7.87
C GLU A 74 9.49 -6.24 6.67
N PHE A 75 10.23 -6.03 5.59
CA PHE A 75 10.03 -6.68 4.30
C PHE A 75 11.34 -7.22 3.73
N ASN A 76 11.27 -8.37 3.07
CA ASN A 76 12.24 -8.75 2.04
C ASN A 76 11.65 -8.47 0.63
N ARG A 77 12.39 -8.81 -0.43
CA ARG A 77 11.96 -8.61 -1.83
C ARG A 77 10.58 -9.22 -2.13
N LEU A 78 10.34 -10.45 -1.66
CA LEU A 78 9.09 -11.18 -1.90
C LEU A 78 7.93 -10.60 -1.08
N GLY A 79 8.19 -10.17 0.16
CA GLY A 79 7.21 -9.42 0.95
C GLY A 79 6.78 -8.11 0.29
N GLY A 80 7.73 -7.39 -0.33
CA GLY A 80 7.42 -6.20 -1.13
C GLY A 80 6.50 -6.49 -2.33
N LEU A 81 6.70 -7.62 -3.03
CA LEU A 81 5.81 -8.06 -4.11
C LEU A 81 4.42 -8.43 -3.62
N ALA A 82 4.35 -9.16 -2.50
CA ALA A 82 3.09 -9.54 -1.89
C ALA A 82 2.29 -8.28 -1.52
N LEU A 83 2.93 -7.32 -0.85
CA LEU A 83 2.30 -6.04 -0.50
C LEU A 83 1.83 -5.25 -1.74
N ASP A 84 2.63 -5.19 -2.81
CA ASP A 84 2.22 -4.51 -4.05
C ASP A 84 0.94 -5.11 -4.63
N LYS A 85 0.82 -6.45 -4.61
CA LYS A 85 -0.38 -7.15 -5.06
C LYS A 85 -1.59 -6.87 -4.18
N GLU A 86 -1.41 -6.88 -2.86
CA GLU A 86 -2.48 -6.55 -1.92
C GLU A 86 -2.97 -5.11 -2.08
N VAL A 87 -2.05 -4.14 -2.20
CA VAL A 87 -2.40 -2.74 -2.40
C VAL A 87 -3.11 -2.55 -3.74
N ARG A 88 -2.68 -3.23 -4.82
CA ARG A 88 -3.41 -3.20 -6.10
C ARG A 88 -4.84 -3.75 -5.97
N SER A 89 -5.01 -4.87 -5.27
CA SER A 89 -6.34 -5.45 -5.00
C SER A 89 -7.22 -4.51 -4.18
N LEU A 90 -6.67 -3.88 -3.14
CA LEU A 90 -7.38 -2.89 -2.33
C LEU A 90 -7.81 -1.66 -3.16
N VAL A 91 -6.87 -1.08 -3.93
CA VAL A 91 -7.14 0.08 -4.78
C VAL A 91 -8.19 -0.25 -5.83
N SER A 92 -8.13 -1.43 -6.43
CA SER A 92 -9.13 -1.90 -7.40
C SER A 92 -10.53 -1.98 -6.78
N TYR A 93 -10.65 -2.55 -5.58
CA TYR A 93 -11.91 -2.61 -4.85
C TYR A 93 -12.42 -1.21 -4.47
N LEU A 94 -11.57 -0.35 -3.90
CA LEU A 94 -11.96 1.00 -3.52
C LEU A 94 -12.42 1.83 -4.73
N ASN A 95 -11.78 1.64 -5.88
CA ASN A 95 -12.18 2.31 -7.13
C ASN A 95 -13.50 1.78 -7.69
N SER A 96 -13.88 0.52 -7.46
CA SER A 96 -15.19 -0.02 -7.86
C SER A 96 -16.30 0.35 -6.88
N ALA A 97 -15.96 0.72 -5.64
CA ALA A 97 -16.91 1.11 -4.60
C ALA A 97 -17.46 2.53 -4.76
N THR A 98 -16.95 3.34 -5.70
CA THR A 98 -17.36 4.73 -5.92
C THR A 98 -17.41 5.13 -7.40
N SER A 99 -18.04 6.27 -7.69
CA SER A 99 -18.18 6.85 -9.03
C SER A 99 -16.98 7.70 -9.48
N TRP A 100 -16.12 8.11 -8.54
CA TRP A 100 -14.96 8.97 -8.79
C TRP A 100 -13.64 8.24 -8.58
N SER A 101 -12.54 8.78 -9.09
CA SER A 101 -11.25 8.11 -9.00
C SER A 101 -10.62 8.22 -7.60
N VAL A 102 -10.32 7.08 -6.99
CA VAL A 102 -9.60 7.02 -5.68
C VAL A 102 -8.09 7.25 -5.80
N ARG A 103 -7.57 7.44 -7.02
CA ARG A 103 -6.13 7.50 -7.33
C ARG A 103 -5.37 8.47 -6.44
N ASP A 104 -5.88 9.68 -6.26
CA ASP A 104 -5.20 10.70 -5.46
C ASP A 104 -5.10 10.31 -3.98
N LYS A 105 -6.16 9.74 -3.41
CA LYS A 105 -6.19 9.26 -2.03
C LYS A 105 -5.27 8.05 -1.80
N CYS A 106 -5.10 7.20 -2.82
CA CYS A 106 -4.24 6.02 -2.76
C CYS A 106 -2.79 6.28 -3.19
N ALA A 107 -2.45 7.49 -3.66
CA ALA A 107 -1.17 7.78 -4.29
C ALA A 107 0.04 7.50 -3.37
N ARG A 108 -0.07 7.84 -2.08
CA ARG A 108 0.98 7.55 -1.10
C ARG A 108 1.22 6.05 -0.93
N LEU A 109 0.15 5.24 -0.79
CA LEU A 109 0.29 3.79 -0.71
C LEU A 109 0.97 3.21 -1.96
N THR A 110 0.56 3.64 -3.16
CA THR A 110 1.19 3.18 -4.40
C THR A 110 2.66 3.57 -4.47
N GLN A 111 3.02 4.78 -4.01
CA GLN A 111 4.42 5.21 -3.92
C GLN A 111 5.23 4.37 -2.92
N ILE A 112 4.64 4.05 -1.76
CA ILE A 112 5.27 3.18 -0.76
C ILE A 112 5.52 1.79 -1.36
N THR A 113 4.55 1.20 -2.08
CA THR A 113 4.77 -0.10 -2.71
C THR A 113 5.81 -0.03 -3.81
N THR A 114 5.88 1.04 -4.62
CA THR A 114 6.98 1.25 -5.55
C THR A 114 8.34 1.22 -4.85
N VAL A 115 8.49 1.94 -3.74
CA VAL A 115 9.74 1.98 -2.95
C VAL A 115 10.10 0.60 -2.38
N LEU A 116 9.13 -0.11 -1.81
CA LEU A 116 9.34 -1.44 -1.22
C LEU A 116 9.56 -2.54 -2.27
N ASN A 117 9.21 -2.28 -3.53
CA ASN A 117 9.34 -3.23 -4.65
C ASN A 117 10.62 -3.05 -5.47
N LEU A 118 11.44 -2.03 -5.17
CA LEU A 118 12.75 -1.83 -5.81
C LEU A 118 13.64 -3.08 -5.63
N GLU A 119 14.43 -3.40 -6.65
CA GLU A 119 15.40 -4.48 -6.58
C GLU A 119 16.65 -4.04 -5.81
N ARG A 120 17.03 -2.77 -5.96
CA ARG A 120 18.21 -2.19 -5.33
C ARG A 120 17.97 -0.74 -4.93
N VAL A 121 18.66 -0.29 -3.88
CA VAL A 121 18.57 1.08 -3.36
C VAL A 121 18.77 2.15 -4.44
N ALA A 122 19.70 1.93 -5.37
CA ALA A 122 20.03 2.92 -6.41
C ALA A 122 18.91 3.15 -7.45
N GLU A 123 18.01 2.17 -7.63
CA GLU A 123 16.92 2.20 -8.61
C GLU A 123 15.92 3.33 -8.34
N ILE A 124 15.84 3.82 -7.10
CA ILE A 124 14.99 5.00 -6.78
C ILE A 124 15.33 6.22 -7.64
N SER A 125 16.56 6.33 -8.14
CA SER A 125 17.01 7.43 -8.99
C SER A 125 16.29 7.44 -10.34
N ASP A 126 15.82 6.29 -10.81
CA ASP A 126 15.06 6.16 -12.05
C ASP A 126 13.63 6.73 -11.90
N TYR A 127 13.16 6.84 -10.65
CA TYR A 127 11.84 7.34 -10.30
C TYR A 127 11.85 8.70 -9.60
N TRP A 128 13.01 9.25 -9.21
CA TRP A 128 13.09 10.46 -8.39
C TRP A 128 13.88 11.58 -9.08
N GLY A 129 13.37 12.83 -9.00
CA GLY A 129 14.04 14.01 -9.53
C GLY A 129 13.53 14.46 -10.90
N VAL A 130 14.30 15.29 -11.60
CA VAL A 130 13.88 15.96 -12.86
C VAL A 130 13.72 14.97 -14.02
N GLU A 131 14.46 13.85 -13.98
CA GLU A 131 14.43 12.79 -14.99
C GLU A 131 13.30 11.77 -14.73
N ALA A 132 12.66 11.84 -13.55
CA ALA A 132 11.52 11.01 -13.20
C ALA A 132 10.25 11.47 -13.94
N GLY A 133 10.02 10.92 -15.12
CA GLY A 133 8.79 11.17 -15.86
C GLY A 133 7.51 10.89 -15.03
N ALA A 134 6.51 11.75 -15.21
CA ALA A 134 5.07 11.60 -14.94
C ALA A 134 4.56 11.27 -13.52
N MET A 135 5.36 10.81 -12.56
CA MET A 135 4.88 10.45 -11.22
C MET A 135 5.10 11.59 -10.21
N PRO A 136 4.06 12.39 -9.87
CA PRO A 136 4.18 13.41 -8.84
C PRO A 136 4.30 12.74 -7.47
N TRP A 137 5.50 12.74 -6.89
CA TRP A 137 5.74 12.23 -5.54
C TRP A 137 4.93 13.00 -4.50
N ARG A 138 4.24 12.24 -3.65
CA ARG A 138 3.54 12.69 -2.44
C ARG A 138 4.34 12.36 -1.18
N LEU A 139 5.30 11.44 -1.28
CA LEU A 139 6.31 11.19 -0.26
C LEU A 139 7.42 12.24 -0.35
N THR A 140 7.88 12.69 0.81
CA THR A 140 9.12 13.46 0.95
C THR A 140 10.34 12.55 0.81
N ALA A 141 11.51 13.13 0.53
CA ALA A 141 12.78 12.40 0.48
C ALA A 141 13.05 11.59 1.78
N ASN A 142 12.68 12.15 2.93
CA ASN A 142 12.83 11.47 4.22
C ASN A 142 11.89 10.28 4.36
N GLU A 143 10.63 10.42 3.93
CA GLU A 143 9.67 9.31 3.93
C GLU A 143 10.12 8.20 2.98
N VAL A 144 10.62 8.52 1.79
CA VAL A 144 11.20 7.52 0.88
C VAL A 144 12.31 6.74 1.59
N LYS A 145 13.29 7.43 2.19
CA LYS A 145 14.37 6.77 2.94
C LYS A 145 13.84 5.93 4.12
N GLN A 146 12.80 6.40 4.81
CA GLN A 146 12.15 5.66 5.89
C GLN A 146 11.52 4.37 5.37
N PHE A 147 10.72 4.42 4.30
CA PHE A 147 10.11 3.22 3.72
C PHE A 147 11.16 2.27 3.12
N MET A 148 12.23 2.78 2.52
CA MET A 148 13.37 1.96 2.08
C MET A 148 14.03 1.23 3.26
N SER A 149 14.06 1.82 4.44
CA SER A 149 14.66 1.19 5.62
C SER A 149 13.87 -0.01 6.16
N LEU A 150 12.62 -0.18 5.73
CA LEU A 150 11.81 -1.35 6.05
C LEU A 150 12.23 -2.58 5.24
N ARG A 151 13.03 -2.41 4.18
CA ARG A 151 13.63 -3.52 3.42
C ARG A 151 14.88 -4.02 4.12
N THR A 152 14.81 -5.19 4.74
CA THR A 152 15.91 -5.72 5.57
C THR A 152 17.16 -6.10 4.77
N ASP A 153 17.01 -6.30 3.47
CA ASP A 153 18.11 -6.54 2.53
C ASP A 153 18.75 -5.25 1.98
N PHE A 154 18.17 -4.07 2.28
CA PHE A 154 18.77 -2.79 1.91
C PHE A 154 19.72 -2.29 2.99
N ARG A 155 20.96 -1.98 2.59
CA ARG A 155 21.97 -1.47 3.52
C ARG A 155 21.68 -0.02 3.91
N SER A 156 21.68 0.27 5.20
CA SER A 156 21.41 1.61 5.72
C SER A 156 22.41 2.67 5.22
N ASP A 157 23.67 2.31 4.98
CA ASP A 157 24.67 3.21 4.40
C ASP A 157 24.32 3.64 2.98
N ASP A 158 23.80 2.71 2.16
CA ASP A 158 23.43 3.00 0.78
C ASP A 158 22.21 3.94 0.76
N ILE A 159 21.22 3.71 1.63
CA ILE A 159 20.06 4.59 1.78
C ILE A 159 20.47 6.00 2.22
N ARG A 160 21.41 6.12 3.18
CA ARG A 160 21.90 7.42 3.65
C ARG A 160 22.59 8.22 2.55
N ARG A 161 23.34 7.55 1.67
CA ARG A 161 24.10 8.17 0.57
C ARG A 161 23.24 8.65 -0.60
N LEU A 162 21.97 8.24 -0.68
CA LEU A 162 21.04 8.71 -1.71
C LEU A 162 20.86 10.23 -1.65
N LYS A 163 20.92 10.85 -2.83
CA LYS A 163 20.59 12.26 -3.05
C LYS A 163 19.20 12.33 -3.68
N LEU A 164 18.22 12.57 -2.82
CA LEU A 164 16.80 12.76 -3.17
C LEU A 164 16.46 14.24 -2.94
#